data_AF-A0AA42X2V4-F1
#
_entry.id   AF-A0AA42X2V4-F1
#
_cell.length_a   1.000
_cell.length_b   1.000
_cell.length_c   1.000
_cell.angle_alpha   90.00
_cell.angle_beta   90.00
_cell.angle_gamma   90.00
#
_symmetry.space_group_name_H-M   'P 1'
#
loop_
_entity.id
_entity.type
_entity.pdbx_description
1 polymer ?
#
loop_
_entity_poly.entity_id
_entity_poly.type
_entity_poly.pdbx_seq_one_letter_code
_entity_poly.pdbx_strand_id
1 'polypeptide(L)'
;MSTSCTRIPRPWHWRGTLSAALLALFYALPWLRWEGRQALLLDINARRFDLFGWTLWPSDAGVLIGLLAVLAVGLALLTHLAGRIWCGHACPQTLWRRAFDGIARSAARMLPAPAVRPATQLAWGLLSVWTGVTFVGLFSPIAELVTAAPHAGWSRWETFWVLFYAAATWGNAGFLREQVCRSLCPFARMQPLLTDPHTPRMLYDARRGEPRGPRPSGLGGVLGRGRGLLDPTTAQDYVFRAAHPLLAGPMPTFSADRLGDCIDCAACVSACPMQLDIRQGPQADCLACGACLEACGACLEACAQQQHRAGFGPGLVRYCSPQAMAGQSKRLWRPRTLALLSLLLALLACGAWRLL
;
A
#
# COMPACT_ATOMS: atom_id res chain seq x y z
N MET A 1 16.00 26.45 -5.59
CA MET A 1 14.72 25.94 -6.16
C MET A 1 14.65 24.42 -5.96
N SER A 2 13.88 23.93 -4.99
CA SER A 2 13.89 22.50 -4.59
C SER A 2 13.03 21.64 -5.53
N THR A 3 13.64 21.24 -6.64
CA THR A 3 13.21 20.32 -7.71
C THR A 3 13.03 18.88 -7.21
N SER A 4 12.15 18.67 -6.23
CA SER A 4 11.99 17.36 -5.58
C SER A 4 10.91 16.47 -6.19
N CYS A 5 10.12 16.96 -7.16
CA CYS A 5 9.19 16.15 -7.97
C CYS A 5 9.70 15.94 -9.42
N THR A 6 10.95 16.34 -9.75
CA THR A 6 11.58 16.11 -11.07
C THR A 6 12.52 14.90 -11.09
N ARG A 7 12.78 14.24 -9.95
CA ARG A 7 13.55 12.99 -9.95
C ARG A 7 12.75 11.91 -10.68
N ILE A 8 13.40 11.31 -11.67
CA ILE A 8 12.96 10.11 -12.38
C ILE A 8 12.39 9.13 -11.36
N PRO A 9 11.16 8.62 -11.55
CA PRO A 9 10.60 7.62 -10.65
C PRO A 9 11.52 6.41 -10.62
N ARG A 10 12.24 6.20 -9.51
CA ARG A 10 12.94 4.93 -9.31
C ARG A 10 11.88 3.84 -9.14
N PRO A 11 11.94 2.75 -9.89
CA PRO A 11 11.07 1.60 -9.66
C PRO A 11 11.21 1.14 -8.21
N TRP A 12 10.10 0.81 -7.57
CA TRP A 12 10.03 0.42 -6.17
C TRP A 12 10.27 -1.11 -6.07
N HIS A 13 11.44 -1.56 -6.54
CA HIS A 13 11.82 -2.97 -6.55
C HIS A 13 11.85 -3.62 -5.14
N TRP A 14 12.03 -2.81 -4.10
CA TRP A 14 12.01 -3.23 -2.69
C TRP A 14 10.63 -3.63 -2.17
N ARG A 15 9.55 -3.41 -2.93
CA ARG A 15 8.19 -3.68 -2.46
C ARG A 15 7.95 -5.15 -2.15
N GLY A 16 8.42 -6.03 -3.04
CA GLY A 16 8.26 -7.47 -2.88
C GLY A 16 9.04 -7.98 -1.67
N THR A 17 10.30 -7.55 -1.54
CA THR A 17 11.17 -7.94 -0.43
C THR A 17 10.66 -7.40 0.90
N LEU A 18 10.19 -6.16 0.97
CA LEU A 18 9.60 -5.62 2.20
C LEU A 18 8.35 -6.39 2.62
N SER A 19 7.41 -6.65 1.69
CA SER A 19 6.19 -7.38 2.04
C SER A 19 6.49 -8.81 2.51
N ALA A 20 7.47 -9.49 1.88
CA ALA A 20 7.92 -10.79 2.32
C ALA A 20 8.60 -10.74 3.70
N ALA A 21 9.45 -9.73 3.94
CA ALA A 21 10.12 -9.54 5.23
C ALA A 21 9.13 -9.26 6.36
N LEU A 22 8.11 -8.42 6.14
CA LEU A 22 7.07 -8.13 7.12
C LEU A 22 6.21 -9.36 7.46
N LEU A 23 5.84 -10.17 6.45
CA LEU A 23 5.15 -11.44 6.69
C LEU A 23 6.04 -12.45 7.43
N ALA A 24 7.31 -12.57 7.04
CA ALA A 24 8.26 -13.44 7.72
C ALA A 24 8.45 -13.02 9.19
N LEU A 25 8.58 -11.72 9.44
CA LEU A 25 8.64 -11.17 10.80
C LEU A 25 7.38 -11.51 11.59
N PHE A 26 6.19 -11.32 11.02
CA PHE A 26 4.92 -11.69 11.65
C PHE A 26 4.87 -13.18 12.03
N TYR A 27 5.29 -14.07 11.12
CA TYR A 27 5.31 -15.51 11.39
C TYR A 27 6.40 -15.94 12.37
N ALA A 28 7.53 -15.23 12.43
CA ALA A 28 8.63 -15.53 13.32
C ALA A 28 8.43 -14.98 14.74
N LEU A 29 7.67 -13.89 14.88
CA LEU A 29 7.48 -13.16 16.13
C LEU A 29 7.05 -14.04 17.33
N PRO A 30 6.04 -14.92 17.23
CA PRO A 30 5.63 -15.75 18.37
C PRO A 30 6.67 -16.83 18.71
N TRP A 31 7.62 -17.14 17.82
CA TRP A 31 8.67 -18.14 18.07
C TRP A 31 9.88 -17.58 18.80
N LEU A 32 10.02 -16.26 18.85
CA LEU A 32 11.13 -15.64 19.55
C LEU A 32 11.06 -16.00 21.03
N ARG A 33 12.20 -16.39 21.60
CA ARG A 33 12.33 -16.71 23.01
C ARG A 33 13.24 -15.70 23.70
N TRP A 34 12.85 -15.29 24.89
CA TRP A 34 13.60 -14.40 25.77
C TRP A 34 13.65 -15.05 27.15
N GLU A 35 14.86 -15.26 27.69
CA GLU A 35 15.07 -15.90 29.01
C GLU A 35 14.29 -17.21 29.20
N GLY A 36 14.25 -18.04 28.15
CA GLY A 36 13.57 -19.33 28.17
C GLY A 36 12.05 -19.29 27.99
N ARG A 37 11.42 -18.12 27.97
CA ARG A 37 9.98 -17.93 27.69
C ARG A 37 9.73 -17.38 26.30
N GLN A 38 8.50 -17.46 25.81
CA GLN A 38 8.10 -16.80 24.57
C GLN A 38 8.20 -15.28 24.74
N ALA A 39 8.88 -14.59 23.81
CA ALA A 39 9.22 -13.18 23.93
C ALA A 39 8.00 -12.27 23.78
N LEU A 40 7.03 -12.65 22.94
CA LEU A 40 5.77 -11.93 22.79
C LEU A 40 4.61 -12.89 23.03
N LEU A 41 3.98 -12.78 24.20
CA LEU A 41 2.82 -13.60 24.58
C LEU A 41 1.80 -12.74 25.33
N LEU A 42 0.61 -12.60 24.75
CA LEU A 42 -0.51 -11.89 25.34
C LEU A 42 -1.46 -12.90 26.01
N ASP A 43 -1.06 -13.47 27.14
CA ASP A 43 -1.84 -14.49 27.83
C ASP A 43 -3.05 -13.89 28.56
N ILE A 44 -4.21 -13.99 27.91
CA ILE A 44 -5.48 -13.48 28.44
C ILE A 44 -5.96 -14.34 29.63
N ASN A 45 -5.67 -15.65 29.63
CA ASN A 45 -6.13 -16.57 30.67
C ASN A 45 -5.38 -16.33 31.98
N ALA A 46 -4.06 -16.20 31.90
CA ALA A 46 -3.21 -15.86 33.04
C ALA A 46 -3.24 -14.35 33.39
N ARG A 47 -3.93 -13.53 32.58
CA ARG A 47 -3.95 -12.06 32.69
C ARG A 47 -2.54 -11.46 32.73
N ARG A 48 -1.64 -12.00 31.93
CA ARG A 48 -0.22 -11.68 31.91
C ARG A 48 0.21 -11.41 30.48
N PHE A 49 0.83 -10.26 30.23
CA PHE A 49 1.36 -9.94 28.91
C PHE A 49 2.88 -9.86 28.96
N ASP A 50 3.56 -10.78 28.27
CA ASP A 50 5.00 -10.84 28.17
C ASP A 50 5.45 -10.12 26.87
N LEU A 51 6.29 -9.09 27.04
CA LEU A 51 6.81 -8.20 25.99
C LEU A 51 8.35 -8.10 26.10
N PHE A 52 9.08 -8.95 25.38
CA PHE A 52 10.54 -8.95 25.26
C PHE A 52 11.28 -8.86 26.62
N GLY A 53 10.85 -9.67 27.58
CA GLY A 53 11.41 -9.69 28.94
C GLY A 53 10.64 -8.86 29.96
N TRP A 54 9.70 -8.01 29.55
CA TRP A 54 8.79 -7.31 30.46
C TRP A 54 7.51 -8.13 30.65
N THR A 55 7.10 -8.33 31.89
CA THR A 55 5.84 -8.97 32.24
C THR A 55 4.87 -7.92 32.78
N LEU A 56 3.85 -7.59 31.98
CA LEU A 56 2.80 -6.64 32.35
C LEU A 56 1.61 -7.38 32.99
N TRP A 57 1.16 -6.86 34.13
CA TRP A 57 -0.05 -7.30 34.81
C TRP A 57 -1.22 -6.36 34.51
N PRO A 58 -2.47 -6.69 34.90
CA PRO A 58 -3.62 -5.82 34.63
C PRO A 58 -3.50 -4.42 35.27
N SER A 59 -2.76 -4.29 36.37
CA SER A 59 -2.39 -3.01 36.98
C SER A 59 -1.59 -2.10 36.04
N ASP A 60 -0.86 -2.70 35.10
CA ASP A 60 0.02 -2.02 34.16
C ASP A 60 -0.65 -1.77 32.80
N ALA A 61 -1.97 -1.96 32.70
CA ALA A 61 -2.73 -1.76 31.46
C ALA A 61 -2.50 -0.37 30.82
N GLY A 62 -2.19 0.66 31.62
CA GLY A 62 -1.85 1.98 31.11
C GLY A 62 -0.59 2.01 30.24
N VAL A 63 0.39 1.10 30.45
CA VAL A 63 1.56 0.96 29.57
C VAL A 63 1.14 0.45 28.20
N LEU A 64 0.26 -0.56 28.15
CA LEU A 64 -0.26 -1.11 26.90
C LEU A 64 -1.10 -0.07 26.13
N ILE A 65 -1.97 0.66 26.83
CA ILE A 65 -2.76 1.75 26.24
C ILE A 65 -1.84 2.86 25.71
N GLY A 66 -0.81 3.23 26.46
CA GLY A 66 0.21 4.19 26.03
C GLY A 66 0.95 3.74 24.77
N LEU A 67 1.36 2.46 24.71
CA LEU A 67 1.99 1.88 23.53
C LEU A 67 1.05 1.94 22.30
N LEU A 68 -0.22 1.57 22.47
CA LEU A 68 -1.22 1.68 21.40
C LEU A 68 -1.42 3.12 20.94
N ALA A 69 -1.42 4.10 21.85
CA ALA A 69 -1.50 5.51 21.52
C ALA A 69 -0.27 5.99 20.73
N VAL A 70 0.94 5.58 21.13
CA VAL A 70 2.19 5.86 20.40
C VAL A 70 2.13 5.29 18.98
N LEU A 71 1.69 4.05 18.82
CA LEU A 71 1.54 3.42 17.50
C LEU A 71 0.49 4.14 16.64
N ALA A 72 -0.64 4.53 17.22
CA ALA A 72 -1.71 5.25 16.51
C ALA A 72 -1.27 6.65 16.05
N VAL A 73 -0.65 7.43 16.94
CA VAL A 73 -0.12 8.78 16.60
C VAL A 73 1.05 8.65 15.63
N GLY A 74 1.91 7.65 15.78
CA GLY A 74 3.00 7.34 14.86
C GLY A 74 2.48 7.03 13.45
N LEU A 75 1.44 6.21 13.33
CA LEU A 75 0.79 5.93 12.05
C LEU A 75 0.13 7.17 11.46
N ALA A 76 -0.49 8.02 12.29
CA ALA A 76 -1.06 9.30 11.84
C ALA A 76 0.02 10.26 11.31
N LEU A 77 1.15 10.37 12.01
CA LEU A 77 2.31 11.17 11.59
C LEU A 77 2.91 10.63 10.29
N LEU A 78 3.12 9.31 10.20
CA LEU A 78 3.57 8.65 8.96
C LEU A 78 2.62 8.95 7.81
N THR A 79 1.31 8.90 8.05
CA THR A 79 0.29 9.18 7.04
C THR A 79 0.29 10.64 6.61
N HIS A 80 0.48 11.56 7.54
CA HIS A 80 0.56 12.98 7.24
C HIS A 80 1.77 13.32 6.35
N LEU A 81 2.92 12.69 6.64
CA LEU A 81 4.19 12.94 5.96
C LEU A 81 4.34 12.17 4.65
N ALA A 82 3.86 10.93 4.61
CA ALA A 82 4.08 9.98 3.51
C ALA A 82 2.76 9.39 2.97
N GLY A 83 1.63 10.07 3.18
CA GLY A 83 0.35 9.69 2.58
C GLY A 83 -0.07 8.26 2.91
N ARG A 84 -0.36 7.47 1.88
CA ARG A 84 -0.93 6.13 2.05
C ARG A 84 0.09 5.00 1.99
N ILE A 85 1.37 5.28 2.24
CA ILE A 85 2.44 4.28 2.11
C ILE A 85 2.24 3.08 3.04
N TRP A 86 1.65 3.25 4.23
CA TRP A 86 1.25 2.13 5.09
C TRP A 86 0.30 1.18 4.37
N CYS A 87 -0.79 1.71 3.80
CA CYS A 87 -1.78 0.94 3.06
C CYS A 87 -1.18 0.24 1.82
N GLY A 88 -0.23 0.89 1.15
CA GLY A 88 0.41 0.37 -0.06
C GLY A 88 1.46 -0.72 0.17
N HIS A 89 1.99 -0.85 1.39
CA HIS A 89 3.22 -1.63 1.64
C HIS A 89 3.22 -2.53 2.88
N ALA A 90 2.57 -2.11 3.96
CA ALA A 90 2.70 -2.77 5.27
C ALA A 90 1.37 -3.20 5.90
N CYS A 91 0.23 -2.66 5.45
CA CYS A 91 -1.05 -3.06 6.03
C CYS A 91 -1.35 -4.55 5.76
N PRO A 92 -2.03 -5.25 6.69
CA PRO A 92 -2.33 -6.68 6.55
C PRO A 92 -3.01 -7.01 5.22
N GLN A 93 -4.06 -6.27 4.85
CA GLN A 93 -4.76 -6.55 3.60
C GLN A 93 -3.83 -6.54 2.37
N THR A 94 -2.83 -5.66 2.33
CA THR A 94 -1.85 -5.63 1.24
C THR A 94 -0.84 -6.78 1.31
N LEU A 95 -0.34 -7.13 2.50
CA LEU A 95 0.64 -8.20 2.66
C LEU A 95 0.07 -9.55 2.20
N TRP A 96 -1.10 -9.94 2.73
CA TRP A 96 -1.71 -11.22 2.40
C TRP A 96 -2.20 -11.29 0.95
N ARG A 97 -2.80 -10.22 0.41
CA ARG A 97 -3.17 -10.18 -1.02
C ARG A 97 -1.94 -10.40 -1.91
N ARG A 98 -0.80 -9.77 -1.61
CA ARG A 98 0.43 -9.94 -2.40
C ARG A 98 0.98 -11.37 -2.30
N ALA A 99 0.91 -11.99 -1.13
CA ALA A 99 1.28 -13.39 -0.95
C ALA A 99 0.37 -14.31 -1.79
N PHE A 100 -0.95 -14.10 -1.73
CA PHE A 100 -1.94 -14.88 -2.48
C PHE A 100 -1.74 -14.73 -3.99
N ASP A 101 -1.56 -13.51 -4.48
CA ASP A 101 -1.27 -13.25 -5.89
C ASP A 101 0.07 -13.86 -6.31
N GLY A 102 1.07 -13.87 -5.40
CA GLY A 102 2.37 -14.50 -5.61
C GLY A 102 2.26 -16.02 -5.78
N ILE A 103 1.48 -16.66 -4.92
CA ILE A 103 1.18 -18.10 -4.99
C ILE A 103 0.49 -18.42 -6.32
N ALA A 104 -0.56 -17.68 -6.69
CA ALA A 104 -1.30 -17.91 -7.94
C ALA A 104 -0.39 -17.77 -9.18
N ARG A 105 0.46 -16.73 -9.22
CA ARG A 105 1.45 -16.55 -10.29
C ARG A 105 2.52 -17.63 -10.31
N SER A 106 2.91 -18.18 -9.15
CA SER A 106 3.88 -19.28 -9.10
C SER A 106 3.26 -20.58 -9.59
N ALA A 107 2.05 -20.90 -9.15
CA ALA A 107 1.30 -22.07 -9.61
C ALA A 107 1.10 -22.05 -11.12
N ALA A 108 0.67 -20.90 -11.69
CA ALA A 108 0.49 -20.75 -13.13
C ALA A 108 1.78 -20.91 -13.95
N ARG A 109 2.96 -20.68 -13.36
CA ARG A 109 4.26 -20.86 -14.01
C ARG A 109 4.80 -22.28 -13.88
N MET A 110 4.49 -22.98 -12.79
CA MET A 110 5.13 -24.24 -12.41
C MET A 110 4.27 -25.47 -12.69
N LEU A 111 2.95 -25.32 -12.78
CA LEU A 111 2.00 -26.43 -12.83
C LEU A 111 1.25 -26.46 -14.17
N PRO A 112 0.80 -27.64 -14.63
CA PRO A 112 -0.07 -27.75 -15.79
C PRO A 112 -1.42 -27.07 -15.51
N ALA A 113 -2.02 -26.47 -16.53
CA ALA A 113 -3.27 -25.71 -16.44
C ALA A 113 -4.39 -26.33 -15.55
N PRO A 114 -4.72 -27.64 -15.63
CA PRO A 114 -5.75 -28.24 -14.78
C PRO A 114 -5.39 -28.24 -13.28
N ALA A 115 -4.10 -28.26 -12.93
CA ALA A 115 -3.63 -28.29 -11.55
C ALA A 115 -3.49 -26.90 -10.91
N VAL A 116 -3.44 -25.82 -11.70
CA VAL A 116 -3.18 -24.46 -11.20
C VAL A 116 -4.22 -24.01 -10.16
N ARG A 117 -5.52 -24.15 -10.48
CA ARG A 117 -6.60 -23.73 -9.60
C ARG A 117 -6.65 -24.52 -8.28
N PRO A 118 -6.68 -25.87 -8.28
CA PRO A 118 -6.71 -26.62 -7.02
C PRO A 118 -5.44 -26.39 -6.18
N ALA A 119 -4.26 -26.35 -6.81
CA ALA A 119 -3.02 -26.08 -6.08
C ALA A 119 -2.98 -24.68 -5.45
N THR A 120 -3.49 -23.66 -6.16
CA THR A 120 -3.61 -22.29 -5.64
C THR A 120 -4.54 -22.25 -4.43
N GLN A 121 -5.72 -22.89 -4.51
CA GLN A 121 -6.68 -22.93 -3.40
C GLN A 121 -6.12 -23.68 -2.19
N LEU A 122 -5.45 -24.81 -2.42
CA LEU A 122 -4.79 -25.56 -1.35
C LEU A 122 -3.71 -24.71 -0.67
N ALA A 123 -2.83 -24.07 -1.45
CA ALA A 123 -1.77 -23.23 -0.92
C ALA A 123 -2.30 -21.99 -0.17
N TRP A 124 -3.38 -21.37 -0.67
CA TRP A 124 -4.07 -20.29 0.05
C TRP A 124 -4.67 -20.77 1.36
N GLY A 125 -5.31 -21.95 1.36
CA GLY A 125 -5.86 -22.58 2.56
C GLY A 125 -4.80 -22.86 3.60
N LEU A 126 -3.69 -23.48 3.20
CA LEU A 126 -2.56 -23.78 4.10
C LEU A 126 -1.94 -22.51 4.69
N LEU A 127 -1.72 -21.48 3.87
CA LEU A 127 -1.20 -20.19 4.34
C LEU A 127 -2.18 -19.52 5.32
N SER A 128 -3.48 -19.59 5.06
CA SER A 128 -4.51 -19.07 5.95
C SER A 128 -4.59 -19.82 7.27
N VAL A 129 -4.52 -21.15 7.27
CA VAL A 129 -4.47 -21.95 8.51
C VAL A 129 -3.23 -21.59 9.33
N TRP A 130 -2.06 -21.50 8.68
CA TRP A 130 -0.85 -21.07 9.36
C TRP A 130 -0.95 -19.64 9.91
N THR A 131 -1.61 -18.74 9.18
CA THR A 131 -1.93 -17.39 9.66
C THR A 131 -2.79 -17.45 10.92
N GLY A 132 -3.84 -18.28 10.94
CA GLY A 132 -4.69 -18.46 12.12
C GLY A 132 -3.92 -19.01 13.32
N VAL A 133 -3.09 -20.03 13.10
CA VAL A 133 -2.17 -20.59 14.12
C VAL A 133 -1.24 -19.52 14.67
N THR A 134 -0.66 -18.68 13.81
CA THR A 134 0.25 -17.60 14.22
C THR A 134 -0.46 -16.52 15.03
N PHE A 135 -1.67 -16.11 14.61
CA PHE A 135 -2.45 -15.14 15.38
C PHE A 135 -2.81 -15.66 16.76
N VAL A 136 -3.28 -16.91 16.87
CA VAL A 136 -3.57 -17.52 18.17
C VAL A 136 -2.29 -17.75 18.97
N GLY A 137 -1.17 -18.03 18.31
CA GLY A 137 0.16 -18.14 18.91
C GLY A 137 0.69 -16.86 19.57
N LEU A 138 0.05 -15.70 19.34
CA LEU A 138 0.32 -14.47 20.10
C LEU A 138 -0.40 -14.45 21.46
N PHE A 139 -1.38 -15.33 21.70
CA PHE A 139 -2.18 -15.40 22.92
C PHE A 139 -2.03 -16.72 23.67
N SER A 140 -1.73 -17.81 22.95
CA SER A 140 -1.41 -19.13 23.50
C SER A 140 0.04 -19.51 23.09
N PRO A 141 0.79 -20.28 23.90
CA PRO A 141 2.15 -20.67 23.57
C PRO A 141 2.24 -21.37 22.20
N ILE A 142 2.98 -20.78 21.25
CA ILE A 142 2.99 -21.26 19.86
C ILE A 142 3.54 -22.67 19.71
N ALA A 143 4.54 -23.03 20.53
CA ALA A 143 5.16 -24.35 20.49
C ALA A 143 4.15 -25.44 20.85
N GLU A 144 3.35 -25.22 21.88
CA GLU A 144 2.27 -26.13 22.30
C GLU A 144 1.16 -26.20 21.24
N LEU A 145 0.81 -25.05 20.65
CA LEU A 145 -0.22 -25.00 19.62
C LEU A 145 0.19 -25.79 18.37
N VAL A 146 1.45 -25.74 17.96
CA VAL A 146 1.94 -26.51 16.82
C VAL A 146 2.13 -27.99 17.13
N THR A 147 2.63 -28.35 18.32
CA THR A 147 2.79 -29.77 18.69
C THR A 147 1.46 -30.47 18.93
N ALA A 148 0.42 -29.76 19.38
CA ALA A 148 -0.92 -30.31 19.57
C ALA A 148 -1.69 -30.51 18.26
N ALA A 149 -1.32 -29.81 17.18
CA ALA A 149 -2.08 -29.79 15.93
C ALA A 149 -2.27 -31.18 15.26
N PRO A 150 -1.23 -32.04 15.13
CA PRO A 150 -1.37 -33.35 14.47
C PRO A 150 -2.30 -34.32 15.19
N HIS A 151 -2.51 -34.12 16.49
CA HIS A 151 -3.31 -35.00 17.34
C HIS A 151 -4.71 -34.45 17.63
N ALA A 152 -5.14 -33.39 16.92
CA ALA A 152 -6.36 -32.65 17.21
C ALA A 152 -6.46 -32.22 18.69
N GLY A 153 -5.32 -31.91 19.30
CA GLY A 153 -5.20 -31.60 20.72
C GLY A 153 -5.55 -30.16 21.10
N TRP A 154 -5.99 -29.34 20.14
CA TRP A 154 -6.41 -27.97 20.42
C TRP A 154 -7.67 -27.94 21.28
N SER A 155 -7.72 -26.99 22.21
CA SER A 155 -8.96 -26.69 22.92
C SER A 155 -10.04 -26.23 21.93
N ARG A 156 -11.31 -26.32 22.36
CA ARG A 156 -12.45 -25.79 21.56
C ARG A 156 -12.27 -24.30 21.23
N TRP A 157 -11.69 -23.55 22.15
CA TRP A 157 -11.44 -22.12 22.00
C TRP A 157 -10.35 -21.83 20.97
N GLU A 158 -9.21 -22.51 21.06
CA GLU A 158 -8.11 -22.38 20.07
C GLU A 158 -8.58 -22.80 18.69
N THR A 159 -9.29 -23.94 18.59
CA THR A 159 -9.84 -24.43 17.33
C THR A 159 -10.73 -23.39 16.67
N PHE A 160 -11.66 -22.80 17.43
CA PHE A 160 -12.54 -21.75 16.92
C PHE A 160 -11.75 -20.56 16.37
N TRP A 161 -10.81 -20.00 17.13
CA TRP A 161 -10.07 -18.80 16.71
C TRP A 161 -9.09 -19.07 15.56
N VAL A 162 -8.41 -20.22 15.55
CA VAL A 162 -7.54 -20.60 14.43
C VAL A 162 -8.36 -20.68 13.15
N LEU A 163 -9.49 -21.39 13.17
CA LEU A 163 -10.35 -21.54 12.00
C LEU A 163 -11.01 -20.21 11.61
N PHE A 164 -11.42 -19.39 12.57
CA PHE A 164 -11.97 -18.06 12.31
C PHE A 164 -10.95 -17.16 11.61
N TYR A 165 -9.73 -17.04 12.14
CA TYR A 165 -8.69 -16.21 11.52
C TYR A 165 -8.24 -16.78 10.18
N ALA A 166 -8.20 -18.10 10.02
CA ALA A 166 -7.92 -18.73 8.74
C ALA A 166 -9.00 -18.41 7.70
N ALA A 167 -10.27 -18.56 8.06
CA ALA A 167 -11.41 -18.23 7.19
C ALA A 167 -11.44 -16.73 6.86
N ALA A 168 -11.21 -15.86 7.84
CA ALA A 168 -11.13 -14.42 7.63
C ALA A 168 -9.97 -14.04 6.70
N THR A 169 -8.79 -14.64 6.89
CA THR A 169 -7.62 -14.41 6.02
C THR A 169 -7.89 -14.85 4.59
N TRP A 170 -8.43 -16.06 4.42
CA TRP A 170 -8.79 -16.62 3.12
C TRP A 170 -9.87 -15.79 2.41
N GLY A 171 -10.94 -15.42 3.13
CA GLY A 171 -12.03 -14.59 2.62
C GLY A 171 -11.56 -13.19 2.24
N ASN A 172 -10.80 -12.52 3.12
CA ASN A 172 -10.34 -11.15 2.91
C ASN A 172 -9.34 -11.04 1.75
N ALA A 173 -8.33 -11.91 1.71
CA ALA A 173 -7.26 -11.84 0.72
C ALA A 173 -7.62 -12.52 -0.61
N GLY A 174 -8.40 -13.60 -0.57
CA GLY A 174 -8.79 -14.38 -1.75
C GLY A 174 -10.02 -13.84 -2.48
N PHE A 175 -11.04 -13.39 -1.75
CA PHE A 175 -12.36 -13.05 -2.32
C PHE A 175 -12.69 -11.57 -2.23
N LEU A 176 -12.68 -10.99 -1.02
CA LEU A 176 -13.11 -9.61 -0.81
C LEU A 176 -12.12 -8.58 -1.38
N ARG A 177 -10.81 -8.85 -1.30
CA ARG A 177 -9.72 -8.10 -1.94
C ARG A 177 -9.86 -6.58 -1.78
N GLU A 178 -10.22 -5.84 -2.82
CA GLU A 178 -10.39 -4.39 -2.83
C GLU A 178 -11.60 -3.91 -2.01
N GLN A 179 -12.63 -4.73 -1.83
CA GLN A 179 -13.82 -4.39 -1.03
C GLN A 179 -13.45 -4.16 0.43
N VAL A 180 -12.44 -4.87 0.95
CA VAL A 180 -11.91 -4.63 2.29
C VAL A 180 -11.41 -3.19 2.41
N CYS A 181 -10.67 -2.71 1.41
CA CYS A 181 -10.10 -1.37 1.42
C CYS A 181 -11.16 -0.27 1.20
N ARG A 182 -12.14 -0.49 0.31
CA ARG A 182 -13.19 0.50 0.01
C ARG A 182 -14.25 0.59 1.11
N SER A 183 -14.71 -0.56 1.58
CA SER A 183 -15.96 -0.66 2.34
C SER A 183 -15.73 -1.01 3.80
N LEU A 184 -14.80 -1.92 4.12
CA LEU A 184 -14.64 -2.40 5.50
C LEU A 184 -13.60 -1.60 6.30
N CYS A 185 -12.56 -1.09 5.67
CA CYS A 185 -11.42 -0.50 6.37
C CYS A 185 -11.77 0.87 6.98
N PRO A 186 -11.81 1.01 8.32
CA PRO A 186 -12.12 2.29 8.96
C PRO A 186 -10.98 3.29 8.75
N PHE A 187 -9.73 2.81 8.72
CA PHE A 187 -8.55 3.66 8.54
C PHE A 187 -8.55 4.36 7.17
N ALA A 188 -8.93 3.65 6.10
CA ALA A 188 -9.01 4.24 4.76
C ALA A 188 -9.98 5.44 4.69
N ARG A 189 -11.06 5.40 5.50
CA ARG A 189 -12.07 6.46 5.59
C ARG A 189 -11.61 7.65 6.43
N MET A 190 -10.85 7.41 7.50
CA MET A 190 -10.30 8.49 8.34
C MET A 190 -9.10 9.18 7.71
N GLN A 191 -8.37 8.49 6.82
CA GLN A 191 -7.12 8.96 6.25
C GLN A 191 -7.18 10.35 5.58
N PRO A 192 -8.23 10.75 4.83
CA PRO A 192 -8.32 12.11 4.28
C PRO A 192 -8.21 13.23 5.33
N LEU A 193 -8.65 12.99 6.57
CA LEU A 193 -8.56 13.94 7.69
C LEU A 193 -7.11 14.16 8.15
N LEU A 194 -6.25 13.15 7.95
CA LEU A 194 -4.84 13.16 8.32
C LEU A 194 -3.94 13.75 7.22
N THR A 195 -4.46 13.88 6.00
CA THR A 195 -3.72 14.41 4.86
C THR A 195 -3.98 15.88 4.64
N ASP A 196 -3.02 16.56 4.03
CA ASP A 196 -3.18 17.92 3.55
C ASP A 196 -2.67 18.00 2.09
N PRO A 197 -2.80 19.15 1.42
CA PRO A 197 -2.34 19.28 0.05
C PRO A 197 -0.83 19.00 -0.13
N HIS A 198 0.00 19.28 0.86
CA HIS A 198 1.43 18.98 0.81
C HIS A 198 1.76 17.51 1.17
N THR A 199 0.78 16.68 1.51
CA THR A 199 0.96 15.24 1.70
C THR A 199 1.16 14.52 0.34
N PRO A 200 2.21 13.69 0.18
CA PRO A 200 2.45 12.96 -1.06
C PRO A 200 1.35 11.94 -1.39
N ARG A 201 1.00 11.84 -2.69
CA ARG A 201 0.07 10.84 -3.23
C ARG A 201 0.50 10.47 -4.65
N MET A 202 -0.10 9.42 -5.21
CA MET A 202 0.07 9.11 -6.63
C MET A 202 -0.71 10.13 -7.46
N LEU A 203 -0.05 10.75 -8.42
CA LEU A 203 -0.58 11.79 -9.27
C LEU A 203 -0.21 11.53 -10.73
N TYR A 204 -1.11 11.89 -11.63
CA TYR A 204 -0.90 11.89 -13.07
C TYR A 204 -0.65 13.32 -13.56
N ASP A 205 0.41 13.52 -14.34
CA ASP A 205 0.79 14.81 -14.93
C ASP A 205 -0.06 15.09 -16.17
N ALA A 206 -1.31 15.52 -15.94
CA ALA A 206 -2.26 15.82 -17.01
C ALA A 206 -1.79 16.94 -17.95
N ARG A 207 -1.00 17.90 -17.44
CA ARG A 207 -0.48 19.01 -18.26
C ARG A 207 0.44 18.52 -19.38
N ARG A 208 1.16 17.42 -19.14
CA ARG A 208 2.01 16.75 -20.13
C ARG A 208 1.29 15.63 -20.86
N GLY A 209 0.39 14.92 -20.17
CA GLY A 209 -0.23 13.70 -20.67
C GLY A 209 -1.42 13.93 -21.60
N GLU A 210 -2.17 15.02 -21.41
CA GLU A 210 -3.42 15.27 -22.12
C GLU A 210 -3.26 16.26 -23.30
N PRO A 211 -4.13 16.18 -24.34
CA PRO A 211 -5.11 15.12 -24.57
C PRO A 211 -4.41 13.83 -24.97
N ARG A 212 -4.78 12.72 -24.32
CA ARG A 212 -4.18 11.40 -24.57
C ARG A 212 -4.80 10.73 -25.80
N GLY A 213 -4.00 9.90 -26.47
CA GLY A 213 -4.49 9.13 -27.62
C GLY A 213 -3.39 8.38 -28.36
N PRO A 214 -3.76 7.52 -29.32
CA PRO A 214 -2.82 6.82 -30.16
C PRO A 214 -2.02 7.81 -31.00
N ARG A 215 -0.71 7.59 -31.11
CA ARG A 215 0.21 8.50 -31.79
C ARG A 215 1.17 7.74 -32.72
N PRO A 216 1.45 8.27 -33.93
CA PRO A 216 2.40 7.66 -34.85
C PRO A 216 3.82 7.70 -34.30
N SER A 217 4.65 6.77 -34.78
CA SER A 217 6.08 6.71 -34.47
C SER A 217 6.81 7.94 -35.01
N GLY A 218 7.80 8.44 -34.25
CA GLY A 218 8.71 9.50 -34.70
C GLY A 218 8.38 10.94 -34.26
N LEU A 219 7.20 11.18 -33.69
CA LEU A 219 6.80 12.51 -33.17
C LEU A 219 7.56 12.96 -31.90
N GLY A 220 8.20 12.04 -31.16
CA GLY A 220 8.91 12.36 -29.92
C GLY A 220 7.98 12.84 -28.79
N GLY A 221 8.52 13.19 -27.61
CA GLY A 221 7.71 13.66 -26.48
C GLY A 221 7.33 15.14 -26.57
N VAL A 222 6.35 15.57 -25.78
CA VAL A 222 5.74 16.91 -25.79
C VAL A 222 6.78 18.02 -25.61
N LEU A 223 7.74 17.81 -24.70
CA LEU A 223 8.81 18.77 -24.45
C LEU A 223 9.82 18.84 -25.60
N GLY A 224 10.14 17.69 -26.21
CA GLY A 224 11.10 17.62 -27.32
C GLY A 224 10.57 18.23 -28.62
N ARG A 225 9.25 18.22 -28.85
CA ARG A 225 8.62 18.76 -30.08
C ARG A 225 8.06 20.18 -29.95
N GLY A 226 8.31 20.88 -28.84
CA GLY A 226 7.89 22.27 -28.68
C GLY A 226 6.39 22.52 -28.47
N ARG A 227 5.56 21.48 -28.29
CA ARG A 227 4.11 21.63 -28.01
C ARG A 227 3.87 22.35 -26.68
N GLY A 228 4.77 22.15 -25.72
CA GLY A 228 4.67 22.74 -24.38
C GLY A 228 3.65 22.01 -23.48
N LEU A 229 3.62 22.41 -22.21
CA LEU A 229 2.65 21.90 -21.25
C LEU A 229 1.32 22.62 -21.42
N LEU A 230 0.21 21.91 -21.26
CA LEU A 230 -1.10 22.56 -21.13
C LEU A 230 -1.11 23.52 -19.94
N ASP A 231 -1.92 24.56 -20.03
CA ASP A 231 -2.29 25.34 -18.85
C ASP A 231 -3.05 24.44 -17.85
N PRO A 232 -3.03 24.77 -16.55
CA PRO A 232 -3.66 23.94 -15.53
C PRO A 232 -5.17 23.73 -15.73
N THR A 233 -5.89 24.73 -16.24
CA THR A 233 -7.34 24.68 -16.40
C THR A 233 -7.73 23.72 -17.50
N THR A 234 -7.10 23.84 -18.67
CA THR A 234 -7.33 22.92 -19.80
C THR A 234 -6.93 21.49 -19.43
N ALA A 235 -5.82 21.32 -18.72
CA ALA A 235 -5.40 19.99 -18.23
C ALA A 235 -6.44 19.37 -17.28
N GLN A 236 -7.04 20.17 -16.39
CA GLN A 236 -8.10 19.73 -15.48
C GLN A 236 -9.40 19.41 -16.23
N ASP A 237 -9.76 20.16 -17.28
CA ASP A 237 -10.92 19.86 -18.11
C ASP A 237 -10.82 18.46 -18.74
N TYR A 238 -9.65 18.08 -19.27
CA TYR A 238 -9.43 16.72 -19.78
C TYR A 238 -9.56 15.64 -18.69
N VAL A 239 -9.02 15.89 -17.50
CA VAL A 239 -9.16 14.97 -16.37
C VAL A 239 -10.63 14.83 -15.97
N PHE A 240 -11.38 15.93 -15.92
CA PHE A 240 -12.80 15.95 -15.62
C PHE A 240 -13.62 15.19 -16.67
N ARG A 241 -13.38 15.45 -17.96
CA ARG A 241 -14.00 14.72 -19.08
C ARG A 241 -13.74 13.23 -19.00
N ALA A 242 -12.50 12.83 -18.70
CA ALA A 242 -12.12 11.43 -18.54
C ALA A 242 -12.80 10.76 -17.33
N ALA A 243 -13.07 11.50 -16.26
CA ALA A 243 -13.75 11.01 -15.06
C ALA A 243 -15.28 10.98 -15.21
N HIS A 244 -15.84 11.90 -16.01
CA HIS A 244 -17.28 12.13 -16.11
C HIS A 244 -17.77 12.17 -17.58
N PRO A 245 -17.63 11.06 -18.33
CA PRO A 245 -18.00 11.03 -19.76
C PRO A 245 -19.49 11.31 -19.98
N LEU A 246 -20.36 10.94 -19.01
CA LEU A 246 -21.80 11.21 -19.08
C LEU A 246 -22.15 12.70 -18.91
N LEU A 247 -21.32 13.48 -18.21
CA LEU A 247 -21.56 14.91 -17.97
C LEU A 247 -20.87 15.79 -19.02
N ALA A 248 -19.66 15.41 -19.43
CA ALA A 248 -18.81 16.25 -20.26
C ALA A 248 -18.86 15.87 -21.75
N GLY A 249 -19.52 14.76 -22.09
CA GLY A 249 -19.55 14.20 -23.44
C GLY A 249 -18.25 13.45 -23.81
N PRO A 250 -18.16 12.95 -25.06
CA PRO A 250 -16.99 12.22 -25.52
C PRO A 250 -15.73 13.08 -25.51
N MET A 251 -14.56 12.45 -25.36
CA MET A 251 -13.29 13.14 -25.47
C MET A 251 -13.09 13.67 -26.89
N PRO A 252 -12.69 14.95 -27.06
CA PRO A 252 -12.39 15.48 -28.38
C PRO A 252 -11.18 14.77 -28.99
N THR A 253 -11.26 14.47 -30.28
CA THR A 253 -10.16 13.87 -31.05
C THR A 253 -9.26 14.97 -31.59
N PHE A 254 -7.95 14.78 -31.47
CA PHE A 254 -6.97 15.75 -31.93
C PHE A 254 -6.01 15.13 -32.95
N SER A 255 -5.45 15.99 -33.80
CA SER A 255 -4.32 15.64 -34.65
C SER A 255 -3.11 15.26 -33.81
N ALA A 256 -2.24 14.40 -34.35
CA ALA A 256 -1.18 13.76 -33.59
C ALA A 256 -0.15 14.74 -33.00
N ASP A 257 0.02 15.91 -33.61
CA ASP A 257 0.88 17.01 -33.12
C ASP A 257 0.36 17.61 -31.79
N ARG A 258 -0.96 17.62 -31.57
CA ARG A 258 -1.62 18.21 -30.40
C ARG A 258 -1.78 17.26 -29.21
N LEU A 259 -1.62 15.96 -29.41
CA LEU A 259 -1.70 14.94 -28.35
C LEU A 259 -0.65 15.18 -27.27
N GLY A 260 -0.86 14.62 -26.08
CA GLY A 260 0.12 14.64 -24.99
C GLY A 260 1.14 13.50 -25.07
N ASP A 261 1.82 13.24 -23.96
CA ASP A 261 2.74 12.10 -23.81
C ASP A 261 2.01 10.80 -23.42
N CYS A 262 0.76 10.86 -22.98
CA CYS A 262 -0.02 9.66 -22.69
C CYS A 262 -0.52 9.02 -23.98
N ILE A 263 -0.13 7.77 -24.23
CA ILE A 263 -0.54 7.00 -25.42
C ILE A 263 -1.84 6.21 -25.22
N ASP A 264 -2.50 6.39 -24.08
CA ASP A 264 -3.76 5.72 -23.73
C ASP A 264 -3.69 4.16 -23.66
N CYS A 265 -2.53 3.58 -23.36
CA CYS A 265 -2.34 2.11 -23.30
C CYS A 265 -3.02 1.37 -22.13
N ALA A 266 -3.63 2.09 -21.18
CA ALA A 266 -4.23 1.53 -19.96
C ALA A 266 -3.31 0.66 -19.06
N ALA A 267 -1.99 0.65 -19.28
CA ALA A 267 -1.05 -0.12 -18.45
C ALA A 267 -1.11 0.27 -16.97
N CYS A 268 -1.26 1.57 -16.68
CA CYS A 268 -1.41 2.07 -15.31
C CYS A 268 -2.70 1.61 -14.63
N VAL A 269 -3.79 1.45 -15.39
CA VAL A 269 -5.10 0.97 -14.92
C VAL A 269 -5.01 -0.52 -14.64
N SER A 270 -4.47 -1.29 -15.58
CA SER A 270 -4.31 -2.74 -15.49
C SER A 270 -3.39 -3.16 -14.34
N ALA A 271 -2.36 -2.35 -14.03
CA ALA A 271 -1.45 -2.60 -12.91
C ALA A 271 -2.04 -2.21 -11.54
N CYS A 272 -3.16 -1.49 -11.48
CA CYS A 272 -3.75 -1.00 -10.24
C CYS A 272 -4.54 -2.11 -9.54
N PRO A 273 -4.17 -2.56 -8.32
CA PRO A 273 -4.93 -3.59 -7.60
C PRO A 273 -6.33 -3.13 -7.19
N MET A 274 -6.56 -1.82 -7.14
CA MET A 274 -7.86 -1.20 -6.85
C MET A 274 -8.62 -0.87 -8.14
N GLN A 275 -8.11 -1.23 -9.32
CA GLN A 275 -8.74 -0.98 -10.63
C GLN A 275 -9.10 0.50 -10.84
N LEU A 276 -8.23 1.40 -10.37
CA LEU A 276 -8.42 2.85 -10.48
C LEU A 276 -7.74 3.37 -11.74
N ASP A 277 -8.42 4.24 -12.47
CA ASP A 277 -7.79 5.03 -13.52
C ASP A 277 -7.15 6.30 -12.93
N ILE A 278 -5.84 6.26 -12.72
CA ILE A 278 -5.07 7.40 -12.18
C ILE A 278 -5.18 8.68 -13.03
N ARG A 279 -5.58 8.53 -14.30
CA ARG A 279 -5.72 9.65 -15.25
C ARG A 279 -7.03 10.41 -15.07
N GLN A 280 -7.99 9.83 -14.34
CA GLN A 280 -9.21 10.51 -13.87
C GLN A 280 -8.95 11.39 -12.63
N GLY A 281 -7.68 11.54 -12.25
CA GLY A 281 -7.28 12.41 -11.18
C GLY A 281 -7.26 11.73 -9.83
N PRO A 282 -7.22 12.52 -8.74
CA PRO A 282 -6.82 12.01 -7.45
C PRO A 282 -7.97 11.33 -6.69
N GLN A 283 -7.97 10.00 -6.63
CA GLN A 283 -9.05 9.20 -6.02
C GLN A 283 -8.79 8.82 -4.55
N ALA A 284 -9.85 8.77 -3.74
CA ALA A 284 -9.80 8.42 -2.31
C ALA A 284 -9.51 6.94 -2.04
N ASP A 285 -9.64 6.05 -3.03
CA ASP A 285 -9.38 4.61 -2.87
C ASP A 285 -7.93 4.22 -3.16
N CYS A 286 -7.10 5.16 -3.63
CA CYS A 286 -5.73 4.87 -4.00
C CYS A 286 -4.93 4.36 -2.80
N LEU A 287 -4.24 3.21 -2.94
CA LEU A 287 -3.37 2.66 -1.89
C LEU A 287 -1.99 3.31 -1.85
N ALA A 288 -1.67 4.18 -2.81
CA ALA A 288 -0.32 4.70 -3.05
C ALA A 288 0.77 3.62 -3.17
N CYS A 289 0.43 2.45 -3.69
CA CYS A 289 1.37 1.32 -3.77
C CYS A 289 2.45 1.46 -4.85
N GLY A 290 2.28 2.33 -5.85
CA GLY A 290 3.29 2.59 -6.89
C GLY A 290 3.25 1.69 -8.12
N ALA A 291 2.33 0.72 -8.20
CA ALA A 291 2.24 -0.18 -9.36
C ALA A 291 1.94 0.57 -10.68
N CYS A 292 1.06 1.59 -10.64
CA CYS A 292 0.76 2.42 -11.80
C CYS A 292 1.96 3.27 -12.28
N LEU A 293 2.83 3.68 -11.36
CA LEU A 293 4.05 4.43 -11.64
C LEU A 293 5.07 3.56 -12.37
N GLU A 294 5.27 2.32 -11.91
CA GLU A 294 6.15 1.34 -12.55
C GLU A 294 5.65 0.95 -13.95
N ALA A 295 4.37 0.60 -14.07
CA ALA A 295 3.78 0.19 -15.36
C ALA A 295 3.78 1.32 -16.39
N CYS A 296 3.47 2.56 -15.97
CA CYS A 296 3.52 3.71 -16.85
C CYS A 296 4.96 4.04 -17.26
N GLY A 297 5.92 3.96 -16.32
CA GLY A 297 7.35 4.15 -16.61
C GLY A 297 7.86 3.17 -17.66
N ALA A 298 7.63 1.87 -17.46
CA ALA A 298 8.03 0.83 -18.40
C ALA A 298 7.41 1.02 -19.80
N CYS A 299 6.14 1.43 -19.87
CA CYS A 299 5.49 1.71 -21.14
C CYS A 299 6.12 2.91 -21.87
N LEU A 300 6.44 3.99 -21.14
CA LEU A 300 7.08 5.17 -21.71
C LEU A 300 8.51 4.87 -22.17
N GLU A 301 9.26 4.06 -21.41
CA GLU A 301 10.60 3.60 -21.78
C GLU A 301 10.56 2.74 -23.05
N ALA A 302 9.64 1.78 -23.15
CA ALA A 302 9.44 0.98 -24.35
C ALA A 302 9.08 1.86 -25.58
N CYS A 303 8.22 2.86 -25.39
CA CYS A 303 7.90 3.83 -26.45
C CYS A 303 9.10 4.69 -26.85
N ALA A 304 9.90 5.12 -25.87
CA ALA A 304 11.11 5.89 -26.13
C ALA A 304 12.13 5.08 -26.94
N GLN A 305 12.30 3.80 -26.61
CA GLN A 305 13.16 2.86 -27.34
C GLN A 305 12.67 2.65 -28.78
N GLN A 306 11.37 2.42 -28.97
CA GLN A 306 10.79 2.18 -30.30
C GLN A 306 10.87 3.40 -31.23
N GLN A 307 10.92 4.63 -30.68
CA GLN A 307 10.84 5.86 -31.48
C GLN A 307 12.21 6.46 -31.87
N HIS A 308 13.35 5.82 -31.58
CA HIS A 308 14.72 6.27 -31.92
C HIS A 308 14.99 7.78 -31.67
N ARG A 309 14.29 8.40 -30.72
CA ARG A 309 14.40 9.83 -30.41
C ARG A 309 14.20 10.08 -28.92
N ALA A 310 15.21 10.69 -28.32
CA ALA A 310 15.18 11.29 -27.00
C ALA A 310 14.00 12.28 -26.91
N GLY A 311 13.09 12.11 -25.95
CA GLY A 311 12.05 13.12 -25.75
C GLY A 311 10.89 12.73 -24.85
N PHE A 312 10.60 11.45 -24.64
CA PHE A 312 9.68 11.06 -23.57
C PHE A 312 10.37 11.32 -22.23
N GLY A 313 10.05 12.45 -21.61
CA GLY A 313 10.47 12.70 -20.23
C GLY A 313 9.91 11.60 -19.33
N PRO A 314 10.69 11.05 -18.39
CA PRO A 314 10.19 10.03 -17.49
C PRO A 314 9.09 10.58 -16.57
N GLY A 315 8.29 9.67 -15.99
CA GLY A 315 7.35 9.99 -14.92
C GLY A 315 6.15 10.80 -15.35
N LEU A 316 5.24 10.21 -16.12
CA LEU A 316 3.89 10.77 -16.32
C LEU A 316 2.99 10.49 -15.10
N VAL A 317 3.24 9.40 -14.40
CA VAL A 317 2.71 9.14 -13.06
C VAL A 317 3.83 9.36 -12.05
N ARG A 318 3.54 10.09 -10.97
CA ARG A 318 4.53 10.48 -9.95
C ARG A 318 3.97 10.29 -8.55
N TYR A 319 4.87 10.04 -7.61
CA TYR A 319 4.58 10.10 -6.18
C TYR A 319 5.08 11.42 -5.61
N CYS A 320 4.20 12.42 -5.55
CA CYS A 320 4.50 13.69 -4.89
C CYS A 320 3.22 14.38 -4.39
N SER A 321 3.37 15.49 -3.70
CA SER A 321 2.22 16.25 -3.21
C SER A 321 1.64 17.15 -4.28
N PRO A 322 0.32 17.42 -4.28
CA PRO A 322 -0.31 18.41 -5.15
C PRO A 322 0.46 19.74 -5.26
N GLN A 323 0.93 20.33 -4.16
CA GLN A 323 1.73 21.57 -4.17
C GLN A 323 3.08 21.39 -4.86
N ALA A 324 3.76 20.27 -4.61
CA ALA A 324 5.03 19.99 -5.27
C ALA A 324 4.84 19.79 -6.79
N MET A 325 3.71 19.20 -7.20
CA MET A 325 3.35 19.09 -8.62
C MET A 325 3.03 20.45 -9.25
N ALA A 326 2.47 21.37 -8.47
CA ALA A 326 2.26 22.77 -8.87
C ALA A 326 3.54 23.63 -8.83
N GLY A 327 4.71 23.05 -8.53
CA GLY A 327 6.00 23.76 -8.51
C GLY A 327 6.33 24.46 -7.19
N GLN A 328 5.52 24.31 -6.15
CA GLN A 328 5.82 24.86 -4.83
C GLN A 328 6.88 24.02 -4.09
N SER A 329 7.61 24.66 -3.18
CA SER A 329 8.62 23.99 -2.37
C SER A 329 7.98 23.01 -1.38
N LYS A 330 8.68 21.91 -1.09
CA LYS A 330 8.26 20.96 -0.04
C LYS A 330 8.41 21.63 1.33
N ARG A 331 7.30 21.76 2.05
CA ARG A 331 7.28 22.16 3.45
C ARG A 331 7.09 20.93 4.33
N LEU A 332 8.07 20.58 5.16
CA LEU A 332 7.97 19.46 6.11
C LEU A 332 7.39 19.91 7.45
N TRP A 333 7.85 21.06 7.94
CA TRP A 333 7.41 21.67 9.19
C TRP A 333 6.09 22.44 8.98
N ARG A 334 4.99 21.79 9.33
CA ARG A 334 3.61 22.30 9.24
C ARG A 334 2.98 22.25 10.64
N PRO A 335 1.95 23.07 10.92
CA PRO A 335 1.27 23.05 12.22
C PRO A 335 0.81 21.65 12.64
N ARG A 336 0.24 20.88 11.71
CA ARG A 336 -0.18 19.49 11.96
C ARG A 336 1.00 18.53 12.20
N THR A 337 2.08 18.65 11.42
CA THR A 337 3.32 17.89 11.66
C THR A 337 3.85 18.14 13.07
N LEU A 338 3.92 19.41 13.47
CA LEU A 338 4.41 19.81 14.79
C LEU A 338 3.52 19.28 15.90
N ALA A 339 2.19 19.40 15.77
CA ALA A 339 1.24 18.90 16.76
C ALA A 339 1.30 17.37 16.93
N LEU A 340 1.37 16.62 15.82
CA LEU A 340 1.49 15.16 15.86
C LEU A 340 2.85 14.72 16.44
N LEU A 341 3.93 15.41 16.06
CA LEU A 341 5.26 15.12 16.58
C LEU A 341 5.36 15.45 18.07
N SER A 342 4.84 16.60 18.51
CA SER A 342 4.84 16.99 19.92
C SER A 342 4.02 16.02 20.77
N LEU A 343 2.84 15.60 20.27
CA LEU A 343 2.03 14.59 20.94
C LEU A 343 2.76 13.24 21.02
N LEU A 344 3.40 12.80 19.94
CA LEU A 344 4.18 11.57 19.94
C LEU A 344 5.33 11.62 20.96
N LEU A 345 6.09 12.73 20.98
CA LEU A 345 7.18 12.92 21.93
C LEU A 345 6.69 12.99 23.37
N ALA A 346 5.54 13.64 23.63
CA ALA A 346 4.94 13.69 24.96
C ALA A 346 4.51 12.29 25.45
N LEU A 347 3.91 11.48 24.58
CA LEU A 347 3.55 10.09 24.90
C LEU A 347 4.78 9.22 25.19
N LEU A 348 5.83 9.35 24.38
CA LEU A 348 7.10 8.64 24.60
C LEU A 348 7.78 9.07 25.90
N ALA A 349 7.80 10.38 26.20
CA ALA A 349 8.36 10.91 27.44
C ALA A 349 7.57 10.44 28.67
N CYS A 350 6.24 10.43 28.60
CA CYS A 350 5.38 9.90 29.65
C CYS A 350 5.61 8.39 29.86
N GLY A 351 5.75 7.62 28.78
CA GLY A 351 6.10 6.21 28.85
C GLY A 351 7.47 5.97 29.48
N ALA A 352 8.49 6.71 29.06
CA ALA A 352 9.84 6.62 29.61
C ALA A 352 9.88 7.01 31.10
N TRP A 353 9.20 8.09 31.48
CA TRP A 353 9.08 8.53 32.87
C TRP A 353 8.43 7.48 33.78
N ARG A 354 7.51 6.69 33.25
CA ARG A 354 6.84 5.63 34.02
C ARG A 354 7.69 4.36 34.15
N LEU A 355 8.65 4.18 33.25
CA LEU A 355 9.52 2.99 33.21
C LEU A 355 10.84 3.19 33.97
N LEU A 356 11.27 4.45 34.12
CA LEU A 356 12.36 4.87 35.01
C LEU A 356 11.83 4.98 36.45
#